data_AF-A0A0Q4GMA3-F1
#
_entry.id   AF-A0A0Q4GMA3-F1
#
_cell.length_a   1.000
_cell.length_b   1.000
_cell.length_c   1.000
_cell.angle_alpha   90.00
_cell.angle_beta   90.00
_cell.angle_gamma   90.00
#
_symmetry.space_group_name_H-M   'P 1'
#
loop_
_entity.id
_entity.type
_entity.pdbx_description
1 polymer ?
#
loop_
_entity_poly.entity_id
_entity_poly.type
_entity_poly.pdbx_seq_one_letter_code
_entity_poly.pdbx_strand_id
1 'polypeptide(L)'
;MNDTGLTIDATTFTDNPAEYQVEFAGDVDGEPQLFGVRYSALEALAGRPAIDDPLAVAEEHLDLLSVAAGKALARGQAMARVTIGEADLL
;
A
#
# COMPACT_ATOMS: atom_id res chain seq x y z
N MET A 1 -2.92 -19.56 1.50
CA MET A 1 -1.85 -18.57 1.25
C MET A 1 -2.21 -17.97 -0.09
N ASN A 2 -2.82 -16.79 -0.07
CA ASN A 2 -3.18 -16.09 -1.30
C ASN A 2 -1.91 -15.38 -1.74
N ASP A 3 -1.09 -16.10 -2.47
CA ASP A 3 0.09 -15.54 -3.11
C ASP A 3 -0.43 -14.69 -4.27
N THR A 4 -0.59 -13.39 -4.03
CA THR A 4 -1.10 -12.46 -5.05
C THR A 4 -0.07 -12.20 -6.17
N GLY A 5 1.07 -12.92 -6.16
CA GLY A 5 2.22 -12.65 -7.04
C GLY A 5 2.88 -11.31 -6.75
N LEU A 6 2.48 -10.64 -5.66
CA LEU A 6 2.88 -9.28 -5.32
C LEU A 6 3.83 -9.27 -4.11
N THR A 7 5.02 -8.72 -4.30
CA THR A 7 6.01 -8.50 -3.24
C THR A 7 6.23 -7.01 -3.07
N ILE A 8 6.02 -6.48 -1.86
CA ILE A 8 6.27 -5.06 -1.55
C ILE A 8 7.74 -4.87 -1.19
N ASP A 9 8.39 -3.85 -1.76
CA ASP A 9 9.72 -3.42 -1.34
C ASP A 9 9.63 -2.29 -0.32
N ALA A 10 9.66 -2.65 0.96
CA ALA A 10 9.61 -1.71 2.08
C ALA A 10 10.75 -0.68 2.07
N THR A 11 11.89 -0.98 1.44
CA THR A 11 13.02 -0.04 1.37
C THR A 11 12.73 1.18 0.49
N THR A 12 11.67 1.12 -0.31
CA THR A 12 11.23 2.21 -1.20
C THR A 12 10.16 3.10 -0.57
N PHE A 13 9.78 2.83 0.68
CA PHE A 13 8.73 3.57 1.37
C PHE A 13 9.10 5.05 1.47
N THR A 14 8.23 5.88 0.93
CA THR A 14 8.40 7.33 0.89
C THR A 14 7.10 7.99 1.31
N ASP A 15 7.19 8.92 2.25
CA ASP A 15 6.02 9.66 2.70
C ASP A 15 5.67 10.77 1.69
N ASN A 16 4.40 10.83 1.29
CA ASN A 16 3.84 11.93 0.50
C ASN A 16 2.71 12.62 1.28
N PRO A 17 3.04 13.61 2.14
CA PRO A 17 2.06 14.32 2.93
C PRO A 17 1.16 15.24 2.10
N ALA A 18 1.55 15.61 0.88
CA ALA A 18 0.71 16.42 0.00
C ALA A 18 -0.53 15.64 -0.46
N GLU A 19 -0.36 14.34 -0.71
CA GLU A 19 -1.42 13.42 -1.13
C GLU A 19 -1.98 12.57 0.03
N TYR A 20 -1.47 12.76 1.26
CA TYR A 20 -1.83 11.99 2.45
C TYR A 20 -1.69 10.47 2.22
N GLN A 21 -0.53 10.05 1.71
CA GLN A 21 -0.25 8.65 1.40
C GLN A 21 1.23 8.30 1.57
N VAL A 22 1.50 7.02 1.81
CA VAL A 22 2.84 6.43 1.69
C VAL A 22 2.97 5.79 0.32
N GLU A 23 4.05 6.08 -0.38
CA GLU A 23 4.35 5.60 -1.71
C GLU A 23 5.44 4.55 -1.66
N PHE A 24 5.33 3.53 -2.50
CA PHE A 24 6.29 2.44 -2.55
C PHE A 24 6.25 1.70 -3.88
N ALA A 25 7.31 0.95 -4.17
CA ALA A 25 7.35 0.00 -5.26
C ALA A 25 7.01 -1.40 -4.76
N GLY A 26 6.35 -2.18 -5.61
CA GLY A 26 6.21 -3.62 -5.46
C GLY A 26 6.56 -4.31 -6.78
N ASP A 27 6.96 -5.57 -6.68
CA ASP A 27 7.10 -6.47 -7.80
C ASP A 27 5.78 -7.22 -7.99
N VAL A 28 5.24 -7.20 -9.20
CA VAL A 28 4.04 -7.97 -9.58
C VAL A 28 4.41 -8.84 -10.75
N ASP A 29 4.47 -10.15 -10.55
CA ASP A 29 4.83 -11.12 -11.59
C ASP A 29 6.17 -10.79 -12.30
N GLY A 30 7.14 -10.21 -11.57
CA GLY A 30 8.45 -9.82 -12.09
C GLY A 30 8.53 -8.42 -12.70
N GLU A 31 7.44 -7.66 -12.69
CA GLU A 31 7.39 -6.29 -13.21
C GLU A 31 7.24 -5.26 -12.07
N PRO A 32 8.02 -4.17 -12.07
CA PRO A 32 7.92 -3.14 -11.04
C PRO A 32 6.63 -2.32 -11.21
N GLN A 33 5.87 -2.19 -10.13
CA GLN A 33 4.64 -1.42 -10.04
C GLN A 33 4.72 -0.43 -8.87
N LEU A 34 4.31 0.82 -9.11
CA LEU A 34 4.20 1.82 -8.05
C LEU A 34 2.85 1.76 -7.36
N PHE A 35 2.87 1.89 -6.04
CA PHE A 35 1.71 1.93 -5.17
C PHE A 35 1.71 3.20 -4.31
N GLY A 36 0.53 3.56 -3.82
CA GLY A 36 0.34 4.57 -2.78
C GLY A 36 -0.76 4.13 -1.83
N VAL A 37 -0.47 4.00 -0.54
CA VAL A 37 -1.49 3.70 0.48
C VAL A 37 -1.89 4.97 1.21
N ARG A 38 -3.19 5.28 1.21
CA ARG A 38 -3.74 6.45 1.90
C ARG A 38 -3.55 6.32 3.40
N TYR A 39 -3.29 7.43 4.09
CA TYR A 39 -3.21 7.44 5.55
C TYR A 39 -4.48 6.88 6.18
N SER A 40 -5.67 7.20 5.65
CA SER A 40 -6.92 6.67 6.20
C SER A 40 -7.00 5.13 6.12
N ALA A 41 -6.38 4.52 5.10
CA ALA A 41 -6.27 3.06 5.01
C ALA A 41 -5.27 2.51 6.05
N LEU A 42 -4.13 3.19 6.24
CA LEU A 42 -3.17 2.84 7.30
C LEU A 42 -3.79 2.94 8.69
N GLU A 43 -4.61 3.98 8.93
CA GLU A 43 -5.33 4.18 10.18
C GLU A 43 -6.37 3.10 10.43
N ALA A 44 -7.11 2.71 9.40
CA ALA A 44 -8.06 1.61 9.46
C ALA A 44 -7.36 0.26 9.74
N LEU A 45 -6.17 0.04 9.17
CA LEU A 45 -5.34 -1.15 9.45
C LEU A 45 -4.81 -1.17 10.89
N ALA A 46 -4.27 -0.04 11.35
CA ALA A 46 -3.57 0.05 12.63
C ALA A 46 -4.50 0.33 13.82
N GLY A 47 -5.72 0.79 13.58
CA GLY A 47 -6.66 1.23 14.61
C GLY A 47 -6.18 2.47 15.39
N ARG A 48 -5.22 3.22 14.84
CA ARG A 48 -4.60 4.41 15.44
C ARG A 48 -4.24 5.43 14.35
N PRO A 49 -4.09 6.73 14.69
CA PRO A 49 -3.62 7.73 13.74
C PRO A 49 -2.28 7.33 13.11
N ALA A 50 -2.17 7.48 11.79
CA ALA A 50 -0.96 7.20 11.04
C ALA A 50 -0.17 8.49 10.73
N ILE A 51 -0.77 9.66 10.93
CA ILE A 51 -0.18 10.96 10.59
C ILE A 51 1.16 11.26 11.27
N ASP A 52 1.42 10.69 12.46
CA ASP A 52 2.64 10.94 13.22
C ASP A 52 3.85 10.16 12.67
N ASP A 53 3.60 8.95 12.14
CA ASP A 53 4.63 8.10 11.53
C ASP A 53 3.99 7.08 10.55
N PRO A 54 3.61 7.54 9.35
CA PRO A 54 2.86 6.69 8.42
C PRO A 54 3.75 5.59 7.82
N LEU A 55 5.07 5.82 7.77
CA LEU A 55 6.04 4.83 7.27
C LEU A 55 6.13 3.64 8.22
N ALA A 56 6.32 3.89 9.52
CA ALA A 56 6.36 2.81 10.50
C ALA A 56 5.04 2.02 10.51
N VAL A 57 3.89 2.69 10.44
CA VAL A 57 2.59 2.00 10.37
C VAL A 57 2.50 1.10 9.14
N ALA A 58 2.97 1.57 7.98
CA ALA A 58 2.98 0.76 6.78
C ALA A 58 3.92 -0.45 6.91
N GLU A 59 5.13 -0.27 7.44
CA GLU A 59 6.10 -1.35 7.66
C GLU A 59 5.56 -2.42 8.62
N GLU A 60 4.88 -2.01 9.69
CA GLU A 60 4.24 -2.91 10.67
C GLU A 60 3.14 -3.80 10.05
N HIS A 61 2.54 -3.38 8.94
CA HIS A 61 1.36 -4.03 8.34
C HIS A 61 1.60 -4.53 6.90
N LEU A 62 2.86 -4.82 6.54
CA LEU A 62 3.25 -5.25 5.19
C LEU A 62 2.43 -6.43 4.64
N ASP A 63 2.16 -7.45 5.46
CA ASP A 63 1.40 -8.62 5.03
C ASP A 63 -0.02 -8.24 4.58
N LEU A 64 -0.70 -7.38 5.35
CA LEU A 64 -2.05 -6.91 5.03
C LEU A 64 -2.05 -5.93 3.86
N LEU A 65 -1.02 -5.08 3.77
CA LEU A 65 -0.82 -4.18 2.65
C LEU A 65 -0.59 -4.92 1.34
N SER A 66 0.13 -6.04 1.34
CA SER A 66 0.33 -6.85 0.13
C SER A 66 -1.01 -7.40 -0.40
N VAL A 67 -1.87 -7.87 0.51
CA VAL A 67 -3.23 -8.34 0.14
C VAL A 67 -4.08 -7.18 -0.39
N ALA A 68 -4.07 -6.03 0.28
CA ALA A 68 -4.82 -4.85 -0.15
C ALA A 68 -4.30 -4.28 -1.48
N ALA A 69 -2.98 -4.27 -1.70
CA ALA A 69 -2.35 -3.87 -2.93
C ALA A 69 -2.78 -4.76 -4.10
N GLY A 70 -2.83 -6.07 -3.89
CA GLY A 70 -3.32 -7.01 -4.89
C GLY A 70 -4.81 -6.82 -5.23
N LYS A 71 -5.65 -6.54 -4.23
CA LYS A 71 -7.07 -6.19 -4.45
C LYS A 71 -7.20 -4.87 -5.24
N ALA A 72 -6.46 -3.84 -4.85
CA ALA A 72 -6.45 -2.55 -5.53
C ALA A 72 -6.00 -2.67 -6.99
N LEU A 73 -4.95 -3.48 -7.23
CA LEU A 73 -4.44 -3.79 -8.56
C LEU A 73 -5.49 -4.54 -9.40
N ALA A 74 -6.17 -5.53 -8.82
CA ALA A 74 -7.20 -6.30 -9.52
C ALA A 74 -8.44 -5.46 -9.88
N ARG A 75 -8.78 -4.44 -9.07
CA ARG A 75 -9.82 -3.46 -9.45
C ARG A 75 -9.40 -2.58 -10.63
N GLY A 76 -8.08 -2.43 -10.82
CA GLY A 76 -7.48 -1.95 -12.05
C GLY A 76 -7.82 -0.50 -12.39
N GLN A 77 -6.82 0.35 -12.35
CA GLN A 77 -6.67 1.31 -13.44
C GLN A 77 -5.22 1.24 -13.89
N ALA A 78 -5.00 1.27 -15.21
CA ALA A 78 -3.71 1.47 -15.86
C ALA A 78 -3.19 2.87 -15.53
N MET A 79 -2.86 3.07 -14.27
CA MET A 79 -2.36 4.30 -13.69
C MET A 79 -0.86 4.11 -13.49
N ALA A 80 -0.11 5.20 -13.63
CA ALA A 80 1.31 5.21 -13.27
C ALA A 80 1.55 4.77 -11.80
N ARG A 81 0.50 4.79 -10.96
CA ARG A 81 0.52 4.33 -9.58
C ARG A 81 -0.85 3.78 -9.16
N VAL A 82 -0.86 2.66 -8.45
CA VAL A 82 -2.07 2.06 -7.86
C VAL A 82 -2.30 2.64 -6.47
N THR A 83 -3.47 3.22 -6.23
CA THR A 83 -3.83 3.77 -4.91
C THR A 83 -4.62 2.74 -4.09
N ILE A 84 -4.15 2.46 -2.88
CA ILE A 84 -4.77 1.58 -1.89
C ILE A 84 -5.55 2.45 -0.91
N GLY A 85 -6.87 2.26 -0.88
CA GLY A 85 -7.78 2.93 0.06
C GLY A 85 -8.40 1.95 1.05
N GLU A 86 -9.23 2.47 1.96
CA GLU A 86 -9.91 1.64 2.98
C GLU A 86 -10.79 0.54 2.36
N ALA A 87 -11.37 0.79 1.19
CA ALA A 87 -12.16 -0.20 0.46
C ALA A 87 -11.35 -1.42 0.00
N ASP A 88 -10.01 -1.32 -0.05
CA ASP A 88 -9.12 -2.42 -0.41
C ASP A 88 -8.76 -3.32 0.78
N LEU A 89 -9.10 -2.90 1.99
CA LEU A 89 -8.79 -3.64 3.22
C LEU A 89 -9.79 -4.77 3.50
N LEU A 90 -11.02 -4.66 2.96
CA LEU A 90 -12.14 -5.59 3.17
C LEU A 90 -12.11 -6.77 2.19
#